data_AF-A0AAV0W393-F1
#
_entry.id   AF-A0AAV0W393-F1
#
_cell.length_a   1.000
_cell.length_b   1.000
_cell.length_c   1.000
_cell.angle_alpha   90.00
_cell.angle_beta   90.00
_cell.angle_gamma   90.00
#
_symmetry.space_group_name_H-M   'P 1'
#
loop_
_entity.id
_entity.type
_entity.pdbx_description
1 polymer ?
#
loop_
_entity_poly.entity_id
_entity_poly.type
_entity_poly.pdbx_seq_one_letter_code
_entity_poly.pdbx_strand_id
1 'polypeptide(L)'
;MSELKWTTKQIITFLNVFQNYPCLWDVTSKDYLNKNFKEVSYNKLLDNLHMSDIPGSLDSLKKKIKSLRDTYRKELQKVQKSKKSGAGANDVYKPKLAWFSSAEVFWQRSIIGRESSSNLVSK
;
A
#
# COMPACT_ATOMS: atom_id res chain seq x y z
N MET A 1 -5.74 -21.71 5.01
CA MET A 1 -6.43 -20.54 5.62
C MET A 1 -6.96 -19.69 4.50
N SER A 2 -8.28 -19.59 4.35
CA SER A 2 -8.93 -18.88 3.26
C SER A 2 -8.60 -17.38 3.34
N GLU A 3 -7.80 -16.86 2.40
CA GLU A 3 -7.54 -15.44 2.31
C GLU A 3 -8.85 -14.69 2.02
N LEU A 4 -9.17 -13.70 2.86
CA LEU A 4 -10.25 -12.74 2.59
C LEU A 4 -9.95 -12.03 1.26
N LYS A 5 -10.59 -12.51 0.20
CA LYS A 5 -10.48 -11.96 -1.15
C LYS A 5 -11.30 -10.68 -1.23
N TRP A 6 -10.70 -9.57 -0.80
CA TRP A 6 -11.29 -8.26 -1.00
C TRP A 6 -11.49 -7.99 -2.49
N THR A 7 -12.68 -7.52 -2.83
CA THR A 7 -13.00 -7.04 -4.16
C THR A 7 -12.28 -5.73 -4.45
N THR A 8 -12.16 -5.35 -5.73
CA THR A 8 -11.60 -4.05 -6.14
C THR A 8 -12.28 -2.88 -5.42
N LYS A 9 -13.62 -2.92 -5.29
CA LYS A 9 -14.40 -1.88 -4.59
C LYS A 9 -13.98 -1.79 -3.13
N GLN A 10 -13.88 -2.92 -2.42
CA GLN A 10 -13.44 -2.96 -1.03
C GLN A 10 -12.00 -2.45 -0.86
N ILE A 11 -11.10 -2.78 -1.79
CA ILE A 11 -9.72 -2.25 -1.77
C ILE A 11 -9.72 -0.73 -1.95
N ILE A 12 -10.50 -0.20 -2.90
CA ILE A 12 -10.61 1.25 -3.11
C ILE A 12 -11.17 1.94 -1.87
N THR A 13 -12.27 1.44 -1.30
CA THR A 13 -12.84 1.96 -0.05
C THR A 13 -11.82 1.93 1.08
N PHE A 14 -11.11 0.80 1.23
CA PHE A 14 -10.04 0.68 2.21
C PHE A 14 -8.95 1.73 2.01
N LEU A 15 -8.43 1.91 0.78
CA LEU A 15 -7.37 2.88 0.50
C LEU A 15 -7.85 4.31 0.80
N ASN A 16 -9.11 4.63 0.46
CA ASN A 16 -9.72 5.93 0.73
C ASN A 16 -9.83 6.25 2.21
N VAL A 17 -10.07 5.24 3.06
CA VAL A 17 -10.07 5.40 4.52
C VAL A 17 -8.64 5.43 5.06
N PHE A 18 -7.78 4.51 4.61
CA PHE A 18 -6.41 4.32 5.08
C PHE A 18 -5.51 5.55 4.87
N GLN A 19 -5.70 6.30 3.79
CA GLN A 19 -4.94 7.54 3.55
C GLN A 19 -5.10 8.58 4.67
N ASN A 20 -6.23 8.58 5.40
CA ASN A 20 -6.49 9.50 6.51
C ASN A 20 -5.70 9.17 7.80
N TYR A 21 -4.90 8.09 7.79
CA TYR A 21 -4.10 7.65 8.93
C TYR A 21 -2.60 7.76 8.62
N PRO A 22 -2.04 8.98 8.54
CA PRO A 22 -0.64 9.19 8.18
C PRO A 22 0.33 8.48 9.13
N CYS A 23 -0.01 8.33 10.42
CA CYS A 23 0.79 7.55 11.37
C CYS A 23 1.03 6.09 10.95
N LEU A 24 0.21 5.51 10.07
CA LEU A 24 0.33 4.13 9.59
C LEU A 24 1.21 3.98 8.33
N TRP A 25 1.41 5.05 7.56
CA TRP A 25 2.08 4.97 6.26
C TRP A 25 3.08 6.09 5.96
N ASP A 26 2.92 7.25 6.57
CA ASP A 26 3.79 8.40 6.37
C ASP A 26 4.94 8.39 7.39
N VAL A 27 6.16 8.15 6.90
CA VAL A 27 7.37 8.14 7.73
C VAL A 27 7.78 9.54 8.18
N THR A 28 7.28 10.60 7.54
CA THR A 28 7.57 11.99 7.89
C THR A 28 6.65 12.50 9.01
N SER A 29 5.55 11.79 9.28
CA SER A 29 4.66 12.08 10.39
C SER A 29 5.37 11.84 11.72
N LYS A 30 5.29 12.81 12.63
CA LYS A 30 5.85 12.72 14.01
C LYS A 30 5.29 11.52 14.77
N ASP A 31 4.04 11.16 14.48
CA ASP A 31 3.33 10.06 15.13
C ASP A 31 3.68 8.68 14.55
N TYR A 32 4.47 8.62 13.48
CA TYR A 32 4.88 7.35 12.89
C TYR A 32 5.72 6.50 13.85
N LEU A 33 6.50 7.10 14.75
CA LEU A 33 7.28 6.32 15.73
C LEU A 33 6.46 5.92 16.97
N ASN A 34 5.27 6.49 17.16
CA ASN A 34 4.44 6.26 18.32
C ASN A 34 3.64 4.95 18.19
N LYS A 35 4.09 3.90 18.87
CA LYS A 35 3.46 2.57 18.86
C LYS A 35 2.02 2.59 19.38
N ASN A 36 1.77 3.31 20.47
CA ASN A 36 0.45 3.41 21.08
C ASN A 36 -0.53 4.11 20.13
N PHE A 37 -0.09 5.20 19.52
CA PHE A 37 -0.90 5.94 18.55
C PHE A 37 -1.21 5.11 17.30
N LYS A 38 -0.25 4.32 16.82
CA LYS A 38 -0.45 3.36 15.72
C LYS A 38 -1.50 2.30 16.07
N GLU A 39 -1.44 1.73 17.27
CA GLU A 39 -2.41 0.72 17.70
C GLU A 39 -3.83 1.29 17.76
N VAL A 40 -4.01 2.46 18.36
CA VAL A 40 -5.28 3.19 18.36
C VAL A 40 -5.75 3.45 16.94
N SER A 41 -4.85 3.85 16.04
CA SER A 41 -5.17 4.13 14.64
C SER A 41 -5.57 2.88 13.86
N TYR A 42 -4.93 1.73 14.10
CA TYR A 42 -5.35 0.46 13.49
C TYR A 42 -6.74 0.02 13.97
N ASN A 43 -7.05 0.19 15.26
CA ASN A 43 -8.38 -0.12 15.78
C ASN A 43 -9.45 0.78 15.16
N LYS A 44 -9.21 2.10 15.10
CA LYS A 44 -10.12 3.05 14.43
C LYS A 44 -10.30 2.75 12.95
N LEU A 45 -9.22 2.36 12.26
CA LEU A 45 -9.28 1.95 10.86
C LEU A 45 -10.15 0.70 10.70
N LEU A 46 -9.99 -0.30 11.57
CA LEU A 46 -10.78 -1.52 11.53
C LEU A 46 -12.27 -1.24 11.74
N ASP A 47 -12.60 -0.40 12.71
CA ASP A 47 -13.97 0.03 13.01
C ASP A 47 -14.64 0.71 11.81
N ASN A 48 -13.94 1.65 11.15
CA ASN A 48 -14.43 2.29 9.92
C ASN A 48 -14.63 1.30 8.76
N LEU A 49 -13.82 0.25 8.68
CA LEU A 49 -13.99 -0.80 7.68
C LEU A 49 -15.21 -1.66 7.98
N HIS A 50 -15.48 -1.96 9.25
CA HIS A 50 -16.71 -2.66 9.67
C HIS A 50 -17.95 -1.83 9.36
N MET A 51 -17.92 -0.50 9.58
CA MET A 51 -19.00 0.40 9.15
C MET A 51 -19.23 0.41 7.63
N SER A 52 -18.20 0.05 6.86
CA SER A 52 -18.27 -0.05 5.39
C SER A 52 -18.57 -1.48 4.89
N ASP A 53 -19.04 -2.37 5.77
CA ASP A 53 -19.34 -3.79 5.49
C ASP A 53 -18.10 -4.60 5.00
N ILE A 54 -16.90 -4.23 5.46
CA ILE A 54 -15.66 -4.94 5.15
C ILE A 54 -15.27 -5.79 6.37
N PRO A 55 -15.48 -7.11 6.34
CA PRO A 55 -15.12 -7.97 7.45
C PRO A 55 -13.60 -8.10 7.59
N GLY A 56 -13.14 -8.20 8.83
CA GLY A 56 -11.73 -8.41 9.13
C GLY A 56 -11.41 -8.31 10.62
N SER A 57 -10.19 -8.72 10.94
CA SER A 57 -9.55 -8.54 12.26
C SER A 57 -8.31 -7.68 12.12
N LEU A 58 -7.77 -7.17 13.23
CA LEU A 58 -6.55 -6.36 13.23
C LEU A 58 -5.36 -7.09 12.58
N ASP A 59 -5.23 -8.40 12.81
CA ASP A 59 -4.22 -9.26 12.18
C ASP A 59 -4.42 -9.36 10.66
N SER A 60 -5.65 -9.67 10.23
CA SER A 60 -6.01 -9.75 8.81
C SER A 60 -5.78 -8.41 8.10
N LEU A 61 -6.10 -7.31 8.76
CA LEU A 61 -5.92 -5.95 8.27
C LEU A 61 -4.43 -5.62 8.06
N LYS A 62 -3.58 -5.91 9.06
CA LYS A 62 -2.12 -5.71 8.94
C LYS A 62 -1.52 -6.57 7.82
N LYS A 63 -1.93 -7.84 7.72
CA LYS A 63 -1.55 -8.74 6.61
C LYS A 63 -2.00 -8.20 5.25
N LYS A 64 -3.23 -7.67 5.18
CA LYS A 64 -3.78 -7.09 3.95
C LYS A 64 -3.02 -5.84 3.51
N ILE A 65 -2.72 -4.93 4.44
CA ILE A 65 -1.87 -3.76 4.20
C ILE A 65 -0.52 -4.16 3.62
N LYS A 66 0.12 -5.18 4.22
CA LYS A 66 1.39 -5.71 3.72
C LYS A 66 1.26 -6.26 2.29
N SER A 67 0.28 -7.12 2.05
CA SER A 67 0.03 -7.71 0.72
C SER A 67 -0.25 -6.66 -0.37
N LEU A 68 -1.05 -5.63 -0.06
CA LEU A 68 -1.33 -4.53 -0.98
C LEU A 68 -0.08 -3.70 -1.27
N ARG A 69 0.72 -3.38 -0.25
CA ARG A 69 2.01 -2.69 -0.43
C ARG A 69 2.98 -3.50 -1.28
N ASP A 70 3.10 -4.80 -1.05
CA ASP A 70 3.99 -5.66 -1.82
C ASP A 70 3.55 -5.73 -3.29
N THR A 71 2.24 -5.86 -3.53
CA THR A 71 1.66 -5.81 -4.88
C THR A 71 1.96 -4.46 -5.56
N TYR A 72 1.70 -3.35 -4.86
CA TYR A 72 1.98 -2.02 -5.37
C TYR A 72 3.46 -1.82 -5.71
N ARG A 73 4.38 -2.27 -4.86
CA ARG A 73 5.84 -2.19 -5.13
C ARG A 73 6.23 -2.96 -6.37
N LYS A 74 5.71 -4.18 -6.56
CA LYS A 74 5.98 -5.00 -7.76
C LYS A 74 5.46 -4.32 -9.02
N GLU A 75 4.26 -3.75 -8.97
CA GLU A 75 3.69 -3.01 -10.09
C GLU A 75 4.49 -1.73 -10.39
N LEU A 76 4.87 -0.97 -9.37
CA LEU A 76 5.71 0.22 -9.51
C LEU A 76 7.08 -0.12 -10.13
N GLN A 77 7.69 -1.25 -9.74
CA GLN A 77 8.94 -1.72 -10.35
C GLN A 77 8.78 -2.03 -11.85
N LYS A 78 7.64 -2.57 -12.29
CA LYS A 78 7.38 -2.79 -13.73
C LYS A 78 7.31 -1.47 -14.48
N VAL A 79 6.60 -0.48 -13.92
CA VAL A 79 6.52 0.88 -14.47
C VAL A 79 7.91 1.52 -14.57
N GLN A 80 8.73 1.40 -13.52
CA GLN A 80 10.09 1.95 -13.52
C GLN A 80 11.01 1.23 -14.51
N LYS A 81 10.92 -0.11 -14.62
CA LYS A 81 11.69 -0.89 -15.59
C LYS A 81 11.36 -0.52 -17.03
N SER A 82 10.08 -0.35 -17.37
CA SER A 82 9.69 0.08 -18.72
C SER A 82 10.19 1.49 -19.06
N LYS A 83 10.37 2.36 -18.06
CA LYS A 83 10.96 3.69 -18.27
C LYS A 83 12.47 3.65 -18.50
N LYS A 84 13.19 2.73 -17.83
CA LYS A 84 14.66 2.62 -17.92
C LYS A 84 15.15 1.97 -19.22
N SER A 85 14.36 1.14 -19.89
CA SER A 85 14.80 0.39 -21.07
C SER A 85 14.84 1.19 -22.38
N GLY A 86 14.83 2.53 -22.32
CA GLY A 86 14.84 3.39 -23.52
C GLY A 86 13.56 3.29 -24.36
N ALA A 87 12.48 2.77 -23.76
CA ALA A 87 11.20 2.63 -24.44
C ALA A 87 10.62 4.03 -24.74
N GLY A 88 10.22 4.27 -26.00
CA GLY A 88 9.55 5.52 -26.37
C GLY A 88 8.28 5.74 -25.53
N ALA A 89 7.80 6.98 -25.39
CA ALA A 89 6.71 7.37 -24.49
C ALA A 89 5.42 6.51 -24.59
N ASN A 90 5.24 5.77 -25.68
CA ASN A 90 4.12 4.87 -25.94
C ASN A 90 4.28 3.44 -25.35
N ASP A 91 5.46 3.06 -24.86
CA ASP A 91 5.76 1.69 -24.39
C ASP A 91 5.88 1.58 -22.85
N VAL A 92 5.61 2.68 -22.13
CA VAL A 92 5.63 2.66 -20.65
C VAL A 92 4.49 1.77 -20.13
N TYR A 93 4.86 0.75 -19.35
CA TYR A 93 3.91 -0.16 -18.72
C TYR A 93 2.91 0.60 -17.86
N LYS A 94 1.62 0.34 -18.08
CA LYS A 94 0.52 0.88 -17.27
C LYS A 94 -0.02 -0.22 -16.35
N PRO A 95 -0.03 -0.02 -15.02
CA PRO A 95 -0.60 -0.97 -14.08
C PRO A 95 -2.06 -1.26 -14.43
N LYS A 96 -2.43 -2.55 -14.47
CA LYS A 96 -3.80 -2.98 -14.80
C LYS A 96 -4.74 -3.02 -13.59
N LEU A 97 -4.21 -2.75 -12.40
CA LEU A 97 -4.97 -2.81 -11.16
C LEU A 97 -5.76 -1.50 -10.98
N ALA A 98 -7.09 -1.59 -11.02
CA ALA A 98 -7.96 -0.41 -10.89
C ALA A 98 -7.79 0.37 -9.57
N TRP A 99 -7.31 -0.28 -8.50
CA TRP A 99 -7.00 0.37 -7.23
C TRP A 99 -5.60 1.01 -7.17
N PHE A 100 -4.73 0.76 -8.17
CA PHE A 100 -3.35 1.24 -8.18
C PHE A 100 -3.28 2.77 -8.08
N SER A 101 -4.13 3.47 -8.84
CA SER A 101 -4.18 4.94 -8.83
C SER A 101 -4.59 5.49 -7.45
N SER A 102 -5.51 4.81 -6.74
CA SER A 102 -5.89 5.21 -5.37
C SER A 102 -4.73 5.06 -4.38
N ALA A 103 -3.91 4.02 -4.55
CA ALA A 103 -2.74 3.79 -3.73
C ALA A 103 -1.58 4.76 -4.04
N GLU A 104 -1.41 5.14 -5.31
CA GLU A 104 -0.30 5.97 -5.78
C GLU A 104 -0.22 7.32 -5.05
N VAL A 105 -1.37 7.95 -4.78
CA VAL A 105 -1.50 9.27 -4.14
C VAL A 105 -0.67 9.41 -2.86
N PHE A 106 -0.60 8.35 -2.04
CA PHE A 106 0.07 8.40 -0.74
C PHE A 106 1.21 7.38 -0.59
N TRP A 107 1.14 6.22 -1.25
CA TRP A 107 2.23 5.23 -1.17
C TRP A 107 3.44 5.62 -2.00
N GLN A 108 3.30 6.34 -3.12
CA GLN A 108 4.44 6.78 -3.91
C GLN A 108 5.42 7.61 -3.07
N ARG A 109 4.92 8.55 -2.26
CA ARG A 109 5.74 9.38 -1.36
C ARG A 109 6.45 8.53 -0.29
N SER A 110 5.73 7.62 0.35
CA SER A 110 6.28 6.79 1.44
C SER A 110 7.26 5.68 0.98
N ILE A 111 7.13 5.20 -0.26
CA ILE A 111 7.91 4.06 -0.78
C ILE A 111 9.17 4.51 -1.52
N ILE A 112 9.15 5.65 -2.21
CA ILE A 112 10.34 6.21 -2.89
C ILE A 112 11.42 6.57 -1.88
N GLY A 113 11.06 7.02 -0.66
CA GLY A 113 12.02 7.22 0.44
C GLY A 113 12.64 5.92 1.00
N ARG A 114 12.22 4.73 0.53
CA ARG A 114 12.76 3.42 0.89
C ARG A 114 13.34 2.69 -0.31
N GLU A 115 14.14 3.36 -1.12
CA GLU A 115 15.20 2.65 -1.85
C GLU A 115 16.21 2.12 -0.83
N SER A 116 15.89 0.97 -0.25
CA SER A 116 16.90 0.14 0.39
C SER A 116 17.80 -0.33 -0.74
N SER A 117 19.07 0.08 -0.69
CA SER A 117 20.16 -0.49 -1.49
C SER A 117 19.99 -2.00 -1.51
N SER A 118 19.71 -2.54 -2.70
CA SER A 118 19.53 -3.97 -2.90
C SER A 118 20.88 -4.63 -2.66
N ASN A 119 21.06 -5.31 -1.51
CA ASN A 119 22.19 -6.22 -1.32
C ASN A 119 21.92 -7.46 -2.18
N LEU A 120 22.28 -7.37 -3.46
CA LEU A 120 22.55 -8.54 -4.28
C LEU A 120 23.84 -9.17 -3.74
N VAL A 121 23.69 -10.13 -2.83
CA VAL A 121 24.75 -11.10 -2.59
C VAL A 121 24.84 -11.96 -3.84
N SER A 122 25.82 -11.66 -4.69
CA SER A 122 26.27 -12.59 -5.72
C SER A 122 26.80 -13.84 -5.04
N LYS A 123 26.32 -15.01 -5.45
CA LYS A 123 26.97 -16.29 -5.17
C LYS A 123 26.92 -17.15 -6.41
#